data_AF-A0A5E6P4V6-F1
#
_entry.id   AF-A0A5E6P4V6-F1
#
_cell.length_a   1.000
_cell.length_b   1.000
_cell.length_c   1.000
_cell.angle_alpha   90.00
_cell.angle_beta   90.00
_cell.angle_gamma   90.00
#
_symmetry.space_group_name_H-M   'P 1'
#
loop_
_entity.id
_entity.type
_entity.pdbx_description
1 polymer ?
#
loop_
_entity_poly.entity_id
_entity_poly.type
_entity_poly.pdbx_seq_one_letter_code
_entity_poly.pdbx_strand_id
1 'polypeptide(L)'
;MSKDHEGPTIISSLFNADFLGRPFMRQTVMIPWFYLEAHVRYGKEFVGEMFMVSSFDALKDILKVQHESFRVRSIQYVTPGFVNETGQWKMEPLLEASEAINQQGERVPLFKVPDRTYSHLGVNTEVNLKSVRVLFPAVKRKRD
;
A
#
# COMPACT_ATOMS: atom_id res chain seq x y z
N MET A 1 -15.54 -19.53 -27.89
CA MET A 1 -14.21 -19.76 -27.29
C MET A 1 -13.27 -18.68 -27.81
N SER A 2 -13.20 -17.54 -27.12
CA SER A 2 -12.19 -16.50 -27.40
C SER A 2 -10.87 -17.00 -26.83
N LYS A 3 -9.86 -17.22 -27.69
CA LYS A 3 -8.48 -17.32 -27.24
C LYS A 3 -7.99 -15.90 -27.08
N ASP A 4 -8.13 -15.36 -25.88
CA ASP A 4 -7.50 -14.11 -25.50
C ASP A 4 -5.98 -14.32 -25.63
N HIS A 5 -5.41 -13.73 -26.68
CA HIS A 5 -3.99 -13.61 -26.86
C HIS A 5 -3.51 -12.57 -25.84
N GLU A 6 -3.22 -13.01 -24.62
CA GLU A 6 -2.27 -12.29 -23.77
C GLU A 6 -0.92 -12.35 -24.49
N GLY A 7 -0.65 -11.34 -25.32
CA GLY A 7 0.65 -11.17 -25.95
C GLY A 7 1.75 -11.15 -24.88
N PRO A 8 2.97 -11.62 -25.21
CA PRO A 8 4.07 -11.59 -24.26
C PRO A 8 4.22 -10.16 -23.72
N THR A 9 4.09 -10.01 -22.40
CA THR A 9 4.33 -8.72 -21.74
C THR A 9 5.72 -8.26 -22.14
N ILE A 10 5.91 -6.99 -22.52
CA ILE A 10 7.19 -6.40 -22.99
C ILE A 10 8.41 -6.81 -22.11
N ILE A 11 8.18 -7.09 -20.83
CA ILE A 11 9.18 -7.60 -19.90
C ILE A 11 9.78 -8.96 -20.32
N SER A 12 8.99 -9.91 -20.82
CA SER A 12 9.49 -11.24 -21.23
C SER A 12 10.32 -11.20 -22.52
N SER A 13 10.21 -10.14 -23.31
CA SER A 13 11.10 -9.90 -24.45
C SER A 13 12.41 -9.18 -24.08
N LEU A 14 12.47 -8.54 -22.90
CA LEU A 14 13.64 -7.78 -22.45
C LEU A 14 14.62 -8.61 -21.62
N PHE A 15 14.13 -9.65 -20.93
CA PHE A 15 14.93 -10.49 -20.05
C PHE A 15 14.85 -11.95 -20.47
N ASN A 16 15.98 -12.67 -20.37
CA ASN A 16 15.99 -14.11 -20.62
C ASN A 16 15.31 -14.88 -19.47
N ALA A 17 14.98 -16.15 -19.72
CA ALA A 17 14.32 -17.01 -18.75
C ALA A 17 15.12 -17.15 -17.43
N ASP A 18 16.45 -17.20 -17.53
CA ASP A 18 17.34 -17.29 -16.37
C ASP A 18 17.24 -16.06 -15.47
N PHE A 19 17.05 -14.87 -16.04
CA PHE A 19 16.83 -13.65 -15.28
C PHE A 19 15.43 -13.63 -14.67
N LEU A 20 14.40 -14.06 -15.41
CA LEU A 20 13.03 -14.11 -14.92
C LEU A 20 12.82 -15.10 -13.76
N GLY A 21 13.70 -16.10 -13.63
CA GLY A 21 13.73 -17.02 -12.48
C GLY A 21 14.36 -16.44 -11.21
N ARG A 22 14.94 -15.23 -11.25
CA ARG A 22 15.56 -14.60 -10.08
C ARG A 22 14.52 -13.85 -9.24
N PRO A 23 14.74 -13.70 -7.92
CA PRO A 23 13.88 -12.87 -7.10
C PRO A 23 14.13 -11.39 -7.43
N PHE A 24 13.26 -10.81 -8.25
CA PHE A 24 13.20 -9.36 -8.47
C PHE A 24 11.78 -8.86 -8.24
N MET A 25 11.66 -7.61 -7.80
CA MET A 25 10.37 -6.95 -7.61
C MET A 25 10.17 -5.94 -8.74
N ARG A 26 9.03 -6.02 -9.42
CA ARG A 26 8.61 -5.01 -10.41
C ARG A 26 7.60 -4.07 -9.76
N GLN A 27 7.91 -2.78 -9.77
CA GLN A 27 7.00 -1.76 -9.26
C GLN A 27 6.94 -0.54 -10.18
N THR A 28 5.74 0.01 -10.34
CA THR A 28 5.52 1.22 -11.13
C THR A 28 6.02 2.45 -10.37
N VAL A 29 6.89 3.25 -10.99
CA VAL A 29 7.63 4.36 -10.34
C VAL A 29 6.77 5.62 -10.11
N MET A 30 5.52 5.65 -10.59
CA MET A 30 4.69 6.87 -10.60
C MET A 30 3.52 6.86 -9.61
N ILE A 31 3.39 5.84 -8.76
CA ILE A 31 2.22 5.70 -7.89
C ILE A 31 2.69 5.34 -6.47
N PRO A 32 2.11 5.94 -5.42
CA PRO A 32 2.37 5.52 -4.05
C PRO A 32 2.02 4.05 -3.81
N TRP A 33 2.68 3.43 -2.84
CA TRP A 33 2.45 2.03 -2.49
C TRP A 33 2.68 1.80 -1.00
N PHE A 34 2.38 0.61 -0.50
CA PHE A 34 2.53 0.27 0.90
C PHE A 34 3.59 -0.80 1.11
N TYR A 35 4.50 -0.53 2.03
CA TYR A 35 5.43 -1.53 2.52
C TYR A 35 4.85 -2.18 3.78
N LEU A 36 4.34 -3.39 3.54
CA LEU A 36 3.78 -4.39 4.43
C LEU A 36 4.79 -5.05 5.37
N GLU A 37 4.74 -4.94 6.70
CA GLU A 37 5.40 -5.91 7.57
C GLU A 37 4.34 -6.75 8.31
N ALA A 38 4.45 -8.08 8.26
CA ALA A 38 3.55 -8.98 8.96
C ALA A 38 4.29 -10.14 9.62
N HIS A 39 3.72 -10.69 10.69
CA HIS A 39 4.13 -11.98 11.23
C HIS A 39 3.24 -13.07 10.64
N VAL A 40 3.87 -14.06 10.02
CA VAL A 40 3.21 -15.21 9.42
C VAL A 40 3.64 -16.47 10.15
N ARG A 41 2.68 -17.31 10.54
CA ARG A 41 2.97 -18.59 11.21
C ARG A 41 3.35 -19.64 10.17
N TYR A 42 4.54 -20.21 10.33
CA TYR A 42 5.01 -21.38 9.59
C TYR A 42 5.18 -22.54 10.58
N GLY A 43 4.19 -23.43 10.62
CA GLY A 43 4.14 -24.50 11.62
C GLY A 43 4.00 -23.95 13.05
N LYS A 44 5.04 -24.12 13.88
CA LYS A 44 5.07 -23.61 15.25
C LYS A 44 5.77 -22.25 15.38
N GLU A 45 6.45 -21.80 14.33
CA GLU A 45 7.26 -20.57 14.35
C GLU A 45 6.51 -19.41 13.71
N PHE A 46 6.88 -18.19 14.08
CA PHE A 46 6.43 -16.97 13.41
C PHE A 46 7.62 -16.35 12.69
N VAL A 47 7.43 -16.06 11.40
CA VAL A 47 8.43 -15.41 10.56
C VAL A 47 7.92 -14.01 10.20
N GLY A 48 8.82 -13.03 10.21
CA GLY A 48 8.55 -11.69 9.70
C GLY A 48 8.60 -11.71 8.17
N GLU A 49 7.48 -11.38 7.54
CA GLU A 49 7.34 -11.31 6.09
C GLU A 49 7.10 -9.86 5.65
N MET A 50 7.57 -9.54 4.45
CA MET A 50 7.49 -8.20 3.89
C MET A 50 6.74 -8.21 2.56
N PHE A 51 5.76 -7.32 2.42
CA PHE A 51 4.88 -7.26 1.25
C PHE A 51 4.94 -5.88 0.60
N MET A 52 5.12 -5.84 -0.72
CA MET A 52 4.94 -4.61 -1.50
C MET A 52 3.51 -4.58 -2.04
N VAL A 53 2.65 -3.75 -1.45
CA VAL A 53 1.23 -3.68 -1.80
C VAL A 53 0.98 -2.46 -2.67
N SER A 54 0.56 -2.67 -3.91
CA SER A 54 0.48 -1.62 -4.94
C SER A 54 -0.84 -0.86 -4.98
N SER A 55 -1.87 -1.31 -4.27
CA SER A 55 -3.20 -0.66 -4.28
C SER A 55 -3.85 -0.63 -2.91
N PHE A 56 -4.72 0.37 -2.72
CA PHE A 56 -5.50 0.48 -1.49
C PHE A 56 -6.49 -0.67 -1.32
N ASP A 57 -7.09 -1.17 -2.41
CA ASP A 57 -8.00 -2.33 -2.34
C ASP A 57 -7.28 -3.59 -1.87
N ALA A 58 -6.07 -3.87 -2.38
CA ALA A 58 -5.26 -4.99 -1.90
C ALA A 58 -4.89 -4.82 -0.42
N LEU A 59 -4.56 -3.60 0.02
CA LEU A 59 -4.33 -3.33 1.43
C LEU A 59 -5.58 -3.60 2.28
N LYS A 60 -6.77 -3.19 1.82
CA LYS A 60 -8.03 -3.46 2.50
C LYS A 60 -8.27 -4.97 2.65
N ASP A 61 -7.98 -5.74 1.62
CA ASP A 61 -8.17 -7.19 1.67
C ASP A 61 -7.19 -7.85 2.63
N ILE A 62 -5.92 -7.43 2.64
CA ILE A 62 -4.93 -7.91 3.62
C ILE A 62 -5.36 -7.58 5.06
N LEU A 63 -5.85 -6.35 5.30
CA LEU A 63 -6.30 -5.92 6.63
C LEU A 63 -7.51 -6.71 7.14
N LYS A 64 -8.34 -7.30 6.26
CA LYS A 64 -9.47 -8.17 6.65
C LYS A 64 -9.02 -9.58 7.06
N VAL A 65 -7.85 -10.04 6.62
CA VAL A 65 -7.35 -11.42 6.82
C VAL A 65 -6.70 -11.63 8.20
N GLN A 66 -6.61 -10.57 9.02
CA GLN A 66 -6.03 -10.58 10.37
C GLN A 66 -6.50 -11.80 11.21
N HIS A 67 -5.60 -12.76 11.43
CA HIS A 67 -5.89 -14.05 12.09
C HIS A 67 -4.74 -14.46 13.02
N GLU A 68 -4.90 -15.53 13.80
CA GLU A 68 -3.84 -16.04 14.70
C GLU A 68 -2.53 -16.38 13.99
N SER A 69 -2.61 -16.79 12.72
CA SER A 69 -1.46 -17.17 11.89
C SER A 69 -0.94 -16.03 11.00
N PHE A 70 -1.60 -14.87 10.99
CA PHE A 70 -1.23 -13.73 10.16
C PHE A 70 -1.59 -12.43 10.87
N ARG A 71 -0.58 -11.64 11.24
CA ARG A 71 -0.77 -10.35 11.91
C ARG A 71 0.08 -9.28 11.24
N VAL A 72 -0.56 -8.24 10.71
CA VAL A 72 0.16 -7.03 10.27
C VAL A 72 0.79 -6.35 11.48
N ARG A 73 2.07 -5.99 11.35
CA ARG A 73 2.87 -5.34 12.39
C ARG A 73 3.05 -3.86 12.12
N SER A 74 3.48 -3.53 10.92
CA SER A 74 3.72 -2.16 10.51
C SER A 74 3.34 -2.00 9.05
N ILE A 75 2.96 -0.77 8.70
CA ILE A 75 2.71 -0.39 7.32
C ILE A 75 3.47 0.92 7.11
N GLN A 76 4.25 1.00 6.05
CA GLN A 76 4.81 2.28 5.59
C GLN A 76 4.07 2.71 4.33
N TYR A 77 3.76 3.99 4.23
CA TYR A 77 3.31 4.59 2.99
C TYR A 77 4.52 5.11 2.22
N VAL A 78 4.70 4.60 1.01
CA VAL A 78 5.86 4.90 0.16
C VAL A 78 5.40 5.80 -0.97
N THR A 79 5.94 7.01 -1.03
CA THR A 79 5.50 8.06 -1.95
C THR A 79 6.65 8.54 -2.82
N PRO A 80 6.41 8.81 -4.12
CA PRO A 80 7.39 9.46 -4.98
C PRO A 80 7.52 10.95 -4.62
N GLY A 81 8.65 11.54 -5.03
CA GLY A 81 9.03 12.92 -4.68
C GLY A 81 8.01 14.00 -5.04
N PHE A 82 7.23 13.81 -6.10
CA PHE A 82 6.19 14.75 -6.51
C PHE A 82 4.89 14.61 -5.69
N VAL A 83 4.63 13.45 -5.06
CA VAL A 83 3.48 13.26 -4.17
C VAL A 83 3.79 13.79 -2.78
N ASN A 84 5.03 13.63 -2.32
CA ASN A 84 5.46 14.08 -0.99
C ASN A 84 6.12 15.46 -0.98
N GLU A 85 6.23 16.14 -2.13
CA GLU A 85 6.78 17.48 -2.24
C GLU A 85 8.24 17.61 -1.76
N THR A 86 8.97 16.50 -1.60
CA THR A 86 10.38 16.50 -1.19
C THR A 86 11.35 16.31 -2.35
N GLY A 87 10.85 15.99 -3.55
CA GLY A 87 11.67 15.68 -4.72
C GLY A 87 12.38 14.31 -4.67
N GLN A 88 12.22 13.54 -3.58
CA GLN A 88 12.78 12.20 -3.42
C GLN A 88 11.72 11.19 -2.96
N TRP A 89 11.97 9.92 -3.20
CA TRP A 89 11.13 8.86 -2.62
C TRP A 89 11.20 8.90 -1.10
N LYS A 90 10.05 8.77 -0.46
CA LYS A 90 9.95 8.75 1.00
C LYS A 90 9.12 7.56 1.46
N MET A 91 9.60 6.90 2.50
CA MET A 91 8.90 5.84 3.21
C MET A 91 8.56 6.37 4.60
N GLU A 92 7.26 6.47 4.91
CA GLU A 92 6.78 7.04 6.16
C GLU A 92 5.84 6.07 6.88
N PRO A 93 5.88 5.99 8.22
CA PRO A 93 4.95 5.13 8.95
C PRO A 93 3.51 5.52 8.67
N LEU A 94 2.71 4.59 8.16
CA LEU A 94 1.28 4.79 7.98
C LEU A 94 0.61 4.69 9.35
N LEU A 95 0.18 5.84 9.86
CA LEU A 95 -0.53 5.92 11.11
C LEU A 95 -1.98 5.52 10.89
N GLU A 96 -2.65 6.03 9.86
CA GLU A 96 -4.06 5.74 9.63
C GLU A 96 -4.32 5.52 8.14
N ALA A 97 -5.11 4.49 7.84
CA ALA A 97 -5.69 4.29 6.52
C ALA A 97 -7.21 4.38 6.65
N SER A 98 -7.82 5.31 5.92
CA SER A 98 -9.27 5.51 5.94
C SER A 98 -9.81 5.76 4.53
N GLU A 99 -11.11 5.56 4.38
CA GLU A 99 -11.85 5.87 3.16
C GLU A 99 -12.95 6.86 3.50
N ALA A 100 -13.07 7.92 2.69
CA ALA A 100 -14.05 8.96 2.88
C ALA A 100 -14.94 9.13 1.65
N ILE A 101 -16.09 9.79 1.81
CA ILE A 101 -17.00 10.10 0.68
C ILE A 101 -16.98 11.61 0.42
N ASN A 102 -16.65 12.01 -0.81
CA ASN A 102 -16.69 13.42 -1.21
C ASN A 102 -18.12 13.90 -1.50
N GLN A 103 -18.30 15.18 -1.84
CA GLN A 103 -19.63 15.74 -2.11
C GLN A 103 -20.31 15.11 -3.32
N GLN A 104 -19.52 14.63 -4.28
CA GLN A 104 -19.93 13.92 -5.49
C GLN A 104 -20.30 12.46 -5.24
N GLY A 105 -20.12 11.94 -4.02
CA GLY A 105 -20.42 10.55 -3.67
C GLY A 105 -19.29 9.57 -3.99
N GLU A 106 -18.11 10.05 -4.39
CA GLU A 106 -16.96 9.23 -4.72
C GLU A 106 -16.16 8.86 -3.46
N ARG A 107 -15.58 7.66 -3.49
CA ARG A 107 -14.70 7.17 -2.41
C ARG A 107 -13.30 7.73 -2.58
N VAL A 108 -12.82 8.42 -1.57
CA VAL A 108 -11.50 9.04 -1.51
C VAL A 108 -10.67 8.37 -0.42
N PRO A 109 -9.55 7.72 -0.76
CA PRO A 109 -8.66 7.16 0.23
C PRO A 109 -7.85 8.26 0.91
N LEU A 110 -7.62 8.11 2.22
CA LEU A 110 -6.81 9.01 3.03
C LEU A 110 -5.75 8.20 3.78
N PHE A 111 -4.52 8.70 3.75
CA PHE A 111 -3.37 8.06 4.39
C PHE A 111 -2.66 9.04 5.31
N LYS A 112 -2.85 8.87 6.61
CA LYS A 112 -2.21 9.71 7.63
C LYS A 112 -0.84 9.16 7.96
N VAL A 113 0.18 10.00 7.87
CA VAL A 113 1.55 9.76 8.34
C VAL A 113 1.86 10.81 9.43
N PRO A 114 3.04 10.81 10.09
CA PRO A 114 3.30 11.68 11.25
C PRO A 114 2.97 13.17 11.07
N ASP A 115 3.35 13.75 9.93
CA ASP A 115 3.29 15.21 9.73
C ASP A 115 2.27 15.65 8.67
N ARG A 116 1.50 14.72 8.08
CA ARG A 116 0.60 15.01 6.96
C ARG A 116 -0.42 13.90 6.70
N THR A 117 -1.46 14.24 5.96
CA THR A 117 -2.43 13.28 5.42
C THR A 117 -2.43 13.37 3.90
N TYR A 118 -2.19 12.25 3.23
CA TYR A 118 -2.28 12.16 1.78
C TYR A 118 -3.70 11.83 1.34
N SER A 119 -4.14 12.47 0.27
CA SER A 119 -5.28 12.03 -0.54
C SER A 119 -4.78 11.72 -1.94
N HIS A 120 -5.50 10.87 -2.69
CA HIS A 120 -5.14 10.51 -4.06
C HIS A 120 -5.16 11.71 -5.05
N LEU A 121 -5.53 12.91 -4.57
CA LEU A 121 -5.62 14.18 -5.32
C LEU A 121 -4.37 15.07 -5.18
N GLY A 122 -3.28 14.55 -4.61
CA GLY A 122 -1.92 15.11 -4.79
C GLY A 122 -1.60 16.38 -4.01
N VAL A 123 -2.54 17.08 -3.39
CA VAL A 123 -2.28 18.28 -2.57
C VAL A 123 -3.36 18.36 -1.51
N ASN A 124 -3.01 18.94 -0.35
CA ASN A 124 -3.92 19.53 0.65
C ASN A 124 -5.16 20.11 -0.04
N THR A 125 -6.18 19.28 -0.19
CA THR A 125 -7.46 19.72 -0.67
C THR A 125 -8.30 19.68 0.58
N GLU A 126 -8.86 20.83 0.93
CA GLU A 126 -10.07 20.92 1.75
C GLU A 126 -11.18 20.17 0.99
N VAL A 127 -11.06 18.85 0.91
CA VAL A 127 -12.12 18.01 0.38
C VAL A 127 -13.18 18.06 1.46
N ASN A 128 -14.33 18.62 1.13
CA ASN A 128 -15.50 18.55 2.00
C ASN A 128 -15.96 17.09 2.08
N LEU A 129 -15.36 16.34 3.00
CA LEU A 129 -15.65 14.94 3.26
C LEU A 129 -16.88 14.80 4.14
N LYS A 130 -17.82 13.95 3.75
CA LYS A 130 -19.08 13.75 4.49
C LYS A 130 -18.99 12.66 5.56
N SER A 131 -18.20 11.62 5.30
CA SER A 131 -18.06 10.47 6.18
C SER A 131 -16.65 9.89 6.05
N VAL A 132 -16.13 9.31 7.13
CA VAL A 132 -14.81 8.69 7.17
C VAL A 132 -14.93 7.33 7.84
N ARG A 133 -14.42 6.28 7.19
CA ARG A 133 -14.30 4.93 7.74
C ARG A 133 -12.83 4.59 7.94
N VAL A 134 -12.44 4.36 9.20
CA VAL A 134 -11.09 3.91 9.56
C VAL A 134 -10.94 2.42 9.29
N LEU A 135 -9.88 2.03 8.58
CA LEU A 135 -9.55 0.66 8.21
C LEU A 135 -8.31 0.14 8.94
N PHE A 136 -7.40 1.05 9.28
CA PHE A 136 -6.23 0.79 10.11
C PHE A 136 -5.96 2.02 11.01
N PRO A 137 -5.77 1.85 12.33
CA PRO A 137 -5.72 2.97 13.27
C PRO A 137 -4.31 3.49 13.56
N ALA A 138 -4.24 4.78 13.92
CA ALA A 138 -3.05 5.38 14.51
C ALA A 138 -2.83 4.82 15.91
N VAL A 139 -1.98 3.81 16.04
CA VAL A 139 -1.58 3.30 17.35
C VAL A 139 -0.80 4.41 18.05
N LYS A 140 -1.33 4.95 19.15
CA LYS A 140 -0.55 5.80 20.06
C LYS A 140 0.56 4.93 20.64
N ARG A 141 1.82 5.14 20.21
CA ARG A 141 2.96 4.62 20.98
C ARG A 141 2.89 5.28 22.36
N LYS A 142 2.57 4.51 23.40
CA LYS A 142 2.93 4.89 24.77
C LYS A 142 4.46 5.01 24.77
N ARG A 143 4.97 6.18 25.13
CA ARG A 143 6.37 6.33 25.50
C ARG A 143 6.49 5.66 26.87
N ASP A 144 7.24 4.58 26.93
CA ASP A 144 7.79 4.05 28.18
C ASP A 144 8.91 4.98 28.67
#